data_AF-A0A0P8XFJ9-F1
#
_entry.id   AF-A0A0P8XFJ9-F1
#
_cell.length_a   1.000
_cell.length_b   1.000
_cell.length_c   1.000
_cell.angle_alpha   90.00
_cell.angle_beta   90.00
_cell.angle_gamma   90.00
#
_symmetry.space_group_name_H-M   'P 1'
#
loop_
_entity.id
_entity.type
_entity.pdbx_description
1 polymer ?
#
loop_
_entity_poly.entity_id
_entity_poly.type
_entity_poly.pdbx_seq_one_letter_code
_entity_poly.pdbx_strand_id
1 'polypeptide(L)'
;MRFEGVFICVILVYIKSCLSVCDEDDTPPGCSGFCFRAVKPCLSYLDALQNRANAYEASIPSDILARESLIDSRLEVLGRQVAILQEKEEDSQKMIAQLENKLSKSGSSSAGDIGNFVKLGQKYYYIEKESRENWHGAVKKCHQMGGYLSSPQGPHELDAISEKLAKWTGYWIDITDQFSEGVYWSLSTGMRAYFLKWEENEPNHNGEQCVELHTFKDTPSMNDNLCSRKKLFICESSGRN
;
A
#
# COMPACT_ATOMS: atom_id res chain seq x y z
N MET A 1 -16.71 13.48 -34.49
CA MET A 1 -16.00 14.24 -35.54
C MET A 1 -16.54 14.06 -36.98
N ARG A 2 -17.36 13.05 -37.33
CA ARG A 2 -17.90 12.92 -38.71
C ARG A 2 -19.31 13.49 -38.97
N PHE A 3 -20.09 13.79 -37.93
CA PHE A 3 -21.45 14.31 -38.07
C PHE A 3 -21.54 15.85 -38.15
N GLU A 4 -20.64 16.57 -37.47
CA GLU A 4 -20.62 18.05 -37.51
C GLU A 4 -20.26 18.58 -38.91
N GLY A 5 -19.32 17.93 -39.60
CA GLY A 5 -18.92 18.34 -40.95
C GLY A 5 -20.04 18.22 -42.00
N VAL A 6 -20.96 17.26 -41.85
CA VAL A 6 -22.07 17.08 -42.80
C VAL A 6 -23.17 18.12 -42.55
N PHE A 7 -23.50 18.40 -41.29
CA PHE A 7 -24.51 19.40 -40.94
C PHE A 7 -24.06 20.82 -41.29
N ILE A 8 -22.78 21.14 -41.04
CA ILE A 8 -22.18 22.43 -41.42
C ILE A 8 -22.14 22.57 -42.95
N CYS A 9 -21.76 21.53 -43.69
CA CYS A 9 -21.77 21.57 -45.16
C CYS A 9 -23.18 21.76 -45.74
N VAL A 10 -24.20 21.12 -45.17
CA VAL A 10 -25.59 21.30 -45.64
C VAL A 10 -26.07 22.72 -45.33
N ILE A 11 -25.85 23.23 -44.11
CA ILE A 11 -26.23 24.60 -43.75
C ILE A 11 -25.51 25.62 -44.63
N LEU A 12 -24.21 25.45 -44.89
CA LEU A 12 -23.44 26.35 -45.75
C LEU A 12 -23.89 26.29 -47.22
N VAL A 13 -24.26 25.11 -47.74
CA VAL A 13 -24.81 24.97 -49.09
C VAL A 13 -26.19 25.64 -49.20
N TYR A 14 -27.05 25.52 -48.18
CA TYR A 14 -28.36 26.18 -48.17
C TYR A 14 -28.27 27.70 -47.97
N ILE A 15 -27.34 28.18 -47.13
CA ILE A 15 -27.07 29.62 -46.97
C ILE A 15 -26.51 30.20 -48.27
N LYS A 16 -25.60 29.51 -48.94
CA LYS A 16 -25.00 29.95 -50.22
C LYS A 16 -26.03 29.97 -51.35
N SER A 17 -26.96 29.00 -51.39
CA SER A 17 -28.10 29.00 -52.32
C SER A 17 -29.14 30.09 -52.03
N CYS A 18 -29.32 30.50 -50.76
CA CYS A 18 -30.19 31.63 -50.41
C CYS A 18 -29.54 32.98 -50.79
N LEU A 19 -28.23 33.12 -50.57
CA LEU A 19 -27.48 34.32 -50.94
C LEU A 19 -27.33 34.51 -52.45
N SER A 20 -27.28 33.42 -53.24
CA SER A 20 -27.19 33.51 -54.70
C SER A 20 -28.51 33.82 -55.42
N VAL A 21 -29.64 33.87 -54.70
CA VAL A 21 -30.98 34.05 -55.25
C VAL A 21 -31.56 35.45 -54.96
N CYS A 22 -30.94 36.22 -54.07
CA CYS A 22 -31.42 37.57 -53.73
C CYS A 22 -30.39 38.61 -54.19
N ASP A 23 -30.66 39.24 -55.34
CA ASP A 23 -29.92 40.43 -55.81
C ASP A 23 -30.43 41.71 -55.12
N GLU A 24 -29.62 42.78 -55.17
CA GLU A 24 -29.79 44.05 -54.43
C GLU A 24 -31.13 44.81 -54.60
N ASP A 25 -32.08 44.33 -55.41
CA ASP A 25 -33.35 45.01 -55.73
C ASP A 25 -34.63 44.33 -55.18
N ASP A 26 -34.51 43.22 -54.42
CA ASP A 26 -35.68 42.53 -53.85
C ASP A 26 -36.10 43.11 -52.48
N THR A 27 -37.14 43.96 -52.49
CA THR A 27 -37.79 44.45 -51.26
C THR A 27 -38.57 43.34 -50.52
N PRO A 28 -38.67 43.38 -49.18
CA PRO A 28 -39.38 42.35 -48.39
C PRO A 28 -40.86 42.32 -48.78
N PRO A 29 -41.47 41.13 -49.07
CA PRO A 29 -41.41 39.92 -48.24
C PRO A 29 -40.99 38.63 -48.98
N GLY A 30 -40.47 38.71 -50.21
CA GLY A 30 -40.21 37.55 -51.07
C GLY A 30 -39.02 36.68 -50.64
N CYS A 31 -37.82 37.28 -50.52
CA CYS A 31 -36.57 36.57 -50.21
C CYS A 31 -36.58 35.96 -48.80
N SER A 32 -37.03 36.72 -47.78
CA SER A 32 -37.13 36.23 -46.39
C SER A 32 -38.12 35.08 -46.24
N GLY A 33 -39.24 35.12 -46.98
CA GLY A 33 -40.22 34.04 -47.01
C GLY A 33 -39.68 32.76 -47.66
N PHE A 34 -38.86 32.88 -48.71
CA PHE A 34 -38.22 31.74 -49.36
C PHE A 34 -37.15 31.09 -48.45
N CYS A 35 -36.26 31.88 -47.86
CA CYS A 35 -35.24 31.35 -46.95
C CYS A 35 -35.85 30.75 -45.67
N PHE A 36 -36.92 31.35 -45.14
CA PHE A 36 -37.66 30.73 -44.04
C PHE A 36 -38.26 29.38 -44.43
N ARG A 37 -38.83 29.24 -45.64
CA ARG A 37 -39.33 27.95 -46.14
C ARG A 37 -38.23 26.90 -46.27
N ALA A 38 -37.04 27.29 -46.69
CA ALA A 38 -35.90 26.39 -46.82
C ALA A 38 -35.38 25.89 -45.46
N VAL A 39 -35.36 26.76 -44.44
CA VAL A 39 -34.81 26.44 -43.10
C VAL A 39 -35.87 25.88 -42.14
N LYS A 40 -37.16 26.07 -42.41
CA LYS A 40 -38.28 25.59 -41.59
C LYS A 40 -38.22 24.08 -41.26
N PRO A 41 -37.87 23.17 -42.19
CA PRO A 41 -37.70 21.75 -41.87
C PRO A 41 -36.60 21.51 -40.82
N CYS A 42 -35.47 22.22 -40.93
CA CYS A 42 -34.38 22.12 -39.96
C CYS A 42 -34.79 22.65 -38.58
N LEU A 43 -35.50 23.78 -38.52
CA LEU A 43 -36.03 24.32 -37.25
C LEU A 43 -37.03 23.37 -36.59
N SER A 44 -37.93 22.77 -37.39
CA SER A 44 -38.87 21.78 -36.86
C SER A 44 -38.19 20.51 -36.36
N TYR A 45 -37.09 20.11 -37.00
CA TYR A 45 -36.29 18.98 -36.55
C TYR A 45 -35.52 19.30 -35.26
N LEU A 46 -34.97 20.50 -35.14
CA LEU A 46 -34.33 20.97 -33.91
C LEU A 46 -35.32 21.01 -32.74
N ASP A 47 -36.53 21.49 -32.97
CA ASP A 47 -37.59 21.49 -31.96
C ASP A 47 -37.97 20.06 -31.54
N ALA A 48 -38.08 19.13 -32.50
CA ALA A 48 -38.32 17.72 -32.19
C ALA A 48 -37.19 17.07 -31.40
N LEU A 49 -35.93 17.42 -31.69
CA LEU A 49 -34.78 16.96 -30.92
C LEU A 49 -34.76 17.53 -29.50
N GLN A 50 -35.04 18.83 -29.36
CA GLN A 50 -35.12 19.48 -28.05
C GLN A 50 -36.22 18.86 -27.19
N ASN A 51 -37.40 18.63 -27.77
CA ASN A 51 -38.51 17.98 -27.06
C ASN A 51 -38.17 16.55 -26.64
N ARG A 52 -37.43 15.79 -27.46
CA ARG A 52 -36.94 14.46 -27.08
C ARG A 52 -35.92 14.53 -25.94
N ALA A 53 -34.98 15.46 -26.00
CA ALA A 53 -34.00 15.66 -24.92
C ALA A 53 -34.70 15.99 -23.59
N ASN A 54 -35.64 16.94 -23.61
CA ASN A 54 -36.43 17.32 -22.44
C ASN A 54 -37.26 16.13 -21.91
N ALA A 55 -37.82 15.29 -22.79
CA ALA A 55 -38.56 14.09 -22.39
C ALA A 55 -37.65 13.02 -21.76
N TYR A 56 -36.43 12.86 -22.27
CA TYR A 56 -35.43 11.99 -21.66
C TYR A 56 -35.04 12.50 -20.27
N GLU A 57 -34.74 13.79 -20.12
CA GLU A 57 -34.42 14.40 -18.82
C GLU A 57 -35.58 14.25 -17.81
N ALA A 58 -36.82 14.49 -18.25
CA ALA A 58 -38.01 14.30 -17.41
C ALA A 58 -38.28 12.82 -17.07
N SER A 59 -37.77 11.88 -17.87
CA SER A 59 -37.91 10.45 -17.61
C SER A 59 -36.89 9.93 -16.58
N ILE A 60 -35.83 10.69 -16.29
CA ILE A 60 -34.85 10.32 -15.27
C ILE A 60 -35.53 10.45 -13.90
N PRO A 61 -35.65 9.36 -13.13
CA PRO A 61 -36.23 9.41 -11.80
C PRO A 61 -35.44 10.34 -10.86
N SER A 62 -36.14 11.14 -10.06
CA SER A 62 -35.52 12.11 -9.14
C SER A 62 -34.55 11.49 -8.13
N ASP A 63 -34.71 10.20 -7.82
CA ASP A 63 -33.79 9.44 -6.96
C ASP A 63 -32.44 9.18 -7.62
N ILE A 64 -32.37 9.07 -8.95
CA ILE A 64 -31.10 8.94 -9.68
C ILE A 64 -30.32 10.25 -9.62
N LEU A 65 -30.98 11.38 -9.87
CA LEU A 65 -30.35 12.71 -9.77
C LEU A 65 -29.87 13.01 -8.34
N ALA A 66 -30.64 12.62 -7.33
CA ALA A 66 -30.22 12.74 -5.93
C ALA A 66 -28.99 11.87 -5.62
N ARG A 67 -28.89 10.67 -6.21
CA ARG A 67 -27.72 9.79 -6.06
C ARG A 67 -26.49 10.36 -6.75
N GLU A 68 -26.63 10.97 -7.93
CA GLU A 68 -25.53 11.64 -8.63
C GLU A 68 -24.95 12.78 -7.79
N SER A 69 -25.81 13.68 -7.29
CA SER A 69 -25.39 14.77 -6.40
C SER A 69 -24.72 14.26 -5.11
N LEU A 70 -25.22 13.15 -4.55
CA LEU A 70 -24.63 12.52 -3.39
C LEU A 70 -23.25 11.92 -3.71
N ILE A 71 -23.07 11.32 -4.89
CA ILE A 71 -21.78 10.78 -5.34
C ILE A 71 -20.78 11.93 -5.51
N ASP A 72 -21.17 13.03 -6.15
CA ASP A 72 -20.31 14.20 -6.31
C ASP A 72 -19.86 14.77 -4.97
N SER A 73 -20.80 14.92 -4.04
CA SER A 73 -20.50 15.36 -2.67
C SER A 73 -19.52 14.41 -1.96
N ARG A 74 -19.67 13.10 -2.16
CA ARG A 74 -18.74 12.10 -1.60
C ARG A 74 -17.36 12.17 -2.26
N LEU A 75 -17.30 12.42 -3.57
CA LEU A 75 -16.03 12.59 -4.29
C LEU A 75 -15.26 13.81 -3.81
N GLU A 76 -15.95 14.93 -3.52
CA GLU A 76 -15.31 16.11 -2.93
C GLU A 76 -14.72 15.81 -1.55
N VAL A 77 -15.48 15.13 -0.69
CA VAL A 77 -14.99 14.74 0.65
C VAL A 77 -13.80 13.80 0.54
N LEU A 78 -13.86 12.81 -0.36
CA LEU A 78 -12.74 11.91 -0.62
C LEU A 78 -11.52 12.67 -1.14
N GLY A 79 -11.70 13.63 -2.05
CA GLY A 79 -10.63 14.48 -2.55
C GLY A 79 -9.90 15.25 -1.43
N ARG A 80 -10.65 15.84 -0.48
CA ARG A 80 -10.07 16.50 0.70
C ARG A 80 -9.30 15.52 1.59
N GLN A 81 -9.86 14.33 1.81
CA GLN A 81 -9.20 13.31 2.63
C GLN A 81 -7.90 12.83 1.98
N VAL A 82 -7.88 12.66 0.66
CA VAL A 82 -6.68 12.27 -0.10
C VAL A 82 -5.61 13.35 -0.01
N ALA A 83 -5.97 14.63 -0.15
CA ALA A 83 -5.01 15.73 -0.01
C ALA A 83 -4.32 15.73 1.38
N ILE A 84 -5.10 15.55 2.45
CA ILE A 84 -4.56 15.44 3.82
C ILE A 84 -3.62 14.24 3.96
N LEU A 85 -3.96 13.10 3.36
CA LEU A 85 -3.11 11.90 3.38
C LEU A 85 -1.81 12.12 2.60
N GLN A 86 -1.86 12.83 1.48
CA GLN A 86 -0.67 13.17 0.69
C GLN A 86 0.27 14.09 1.47
N GLU A 87 -0.25 15.13 2.13
CA GLU A 87 0.55 16.01 3.00
C GLU A 87 1.20 15.22 4.15
N LYS A 88 0.43 14.32 4.79
CA LYS A 88 0.95 13.46 5.86
C LYS A 88 2.03 12.49 5.37
N GLU A 89 1.88 11.97 4.16
CA GLU A 89 2.88 11.09 3.53
C GLU A 89 4.16 11.87 3.22
N GLU A 90 4.05 13.07 2.65
CA GLU A 90 5.20 13.95 2.40
C GLU A 90 5.94 14.33 3.69
N ASP A 91 5.20 14.63 4.76
CA ASP A 91 5.78 14.93 6.06
C ASP A 91 6.48 13.72 6.69
N SER A 92 5.89 12.54 6.54
CA SER A 92 6.51 11.27 6.96
C SER A 92 7.80 11.00 6.17
N GLN A 93 7.80 11.23 4.85
CA GLN A 93 8.98 11.08 3.99
C GLN A 93 10.09 12.09 4.34
N LYS A 94 9.74 13.35 4.61
CA LYS A 94 10.70 14.36 5.10
C LYS A 94 11.32 13.94 6.42
N MET A 95 10.52 13.40 7.34
CA MET A 95 11.01 12.91 8.62
C MET A 95 11.96 11.72 8.44
N ILE A 96 11.64 10.79 7.55
CA ILE A 96 12.52 9.66 7.18
C ILE A 96 13.84 10.17 6.64
N ALA A 97 13.83 11.09 5.66
CA ALA A 97 15.06 11.65 5.08
C ALA A 97 15.92 12.38 6.14
N GLN A 98 15.29 13.04 7.11
CA GLN A 98 16.00 13.66 8.23
C GLN A 98 16.61 12.63 9.18
N LEU A 99 15.91 11.53 9.46
CA LEU A 99 16.41 10.42 10.26
C LEU A 99 17.59 9.71 9.56
N GLU A 100 17.51 9.49 8.25
CA GLU A 100 18.61 8.94 7.44
C GLU A 100 19.86 9.85 7.46
N ASN A 101 19.68 11.16 7.38
CA ASN A 101 20.78 12.13 7.49
C ASN A 101 21.41 12.12 8.89
N LYS A 102 20.58 12.01 9.94
CA LYS A 102 21.06 11.86 11.32
C LYS A 102 21.78 10.52 11.51
N LEU A 103 21.30 9.44 10.90
CA LEU A 103 21.93 8.12 10.96
C LEU A 103 23.29 8.12 10.27
N SER A 104 23.40 8.73 9.09
CA SER A 104 24.69 8.85 8.38
C SER A 104 25.70 9.75 9.11
N LYS A 105 25.24 10.78 9.84
CA LYS A 105 26.10 11.62 10.68
C LYS A 105 26.42 11.01 12.05
N SER A 106 25.58 10.10 12.55
CA SER A 106 25.85 9.30 13.75
C SER A 106 26.69 8.05 13.45
N GLY A 107 26.92 7.72 12.18
CA GLY A 107 27.75 6.60 11.71
C GLY A 107 29.27 6.84 11.80
N SER A 108 29.73 7.75 12.67
CA SER A 108 31.15 8.02 12.94
C SER A 108 31.46 7.87 14.43
N SER A 109 31.12 6.71 14.99
CA SER A 109 31.77 6.19 16.19
C SER A 109 31.57 4.67 16.21
N SER A 110 32.65 3.97 15.85
CA SER A 110 32.82 2.52 15.73
C SER A 110 31.82 1.79 14.84
N ALA A 111 32.20 1.63 13.57
CA ALA A 111 32.01 0.36 12.88
C ALA A 111 32.69 -0.74 13.72
N GLY A 112 32.00 -1.23 14.74
CA GLY A 112 32.31 -2.49 15.39
C GLY A 112 31.87 -3.58 14.44
N ASP A 113 32.84 -4.21 13.78
CA ASP A 113 32.74 -5.45 12.99
C ASP A 113 31.32 -5.95 12.64
N ILE A 114 30.86 -5.60 11.43
CA ILE A 114 29.90 -6.42 10.66
C ILE A 114 30.54 -7.79 10.27
N GLY A 115 31.76 -8.08 10.75
CA GLY A 115 32.56 -9.26 10.44
C GLY A 115 31.98 -10.61 10.87
N ASN A 116 30.91 -10.65 11.68
CA ASN A 116 30.41 -11.91 12.24
C ASN A 116 29.06 -12.39 11.70
N PHE A 117 28.41 -11.60 10.83
CA PHE A 117 27.17 -12.04 10.18
C PHE A 117 27.46 -12.95 8.97
N VAL A 118 26.86 -14.14 8.97
CA VAL A 118 26.94 -15.11 7.88
C VAL A 118 25.68 -15.04 7.03
N LYS A 119 25.84 -14.94 5.71
CA LYS A 119 24.69 -14.97 4.78
C LYS A 119 24.15 -16.38 4.68
N LEU A 120 22.87 -16.58 5.00
CA LEU A 120 22.16 -17.86 4.85
C LEU A 120 20.84 -17.59 4.11
N GLY A 121 20.73 -18.10 2.89
CA GLY A 121 19.63 -17.75 1.99
C GLY A 121 19.62 -16.27 1.64
N GLN A 122 18.53 -15.56 1.98
CA GLN A 122 18.31 -14.15 1.65
C GLN A 122 18.71 -13.19 2.79
N LYS A 123 18.94 -13.70 4.00
CA LYS A 123 19.23 -12.91 5.21
C LYS A 123 20.67 -13.12 5.69
N TYR A 124 21.12 -12.23 6.55
CA TYR A 124 22.38 -12.35 7.28
C TYR A 124 22.09 -12.72 8.73
N TYR A 125 22.85 -13.67 9.29
CA TYR A 125 22.67 -14.12 10.67
C TYR A 125 23.95 -14.06 11.47
N TYR A 126 23.84 -13.61 12.72
CA TYR A 126 24.85 -13.82 13.74
C TYR A 126 24.33 -14.83 14.75
N ILE A 127 25.11 -15.89 15.00
CA ILE A 127 24.74 -16.97 15.93
C ILE A 127 25.74 -16.92 17.08
N GLU A 128 25.26 -16.47 18.24
CA GLU A 128 26.07 -16.41 19.46
C GLU A 128 26.42 -17.82 19.94
N LYS A 129 27.67 -18.05 20.33
CA LYS A 129 28.18 -19.38 20.69
C LYS A 129 28.54 -19.50 22.16
N GLU A 130 28.81 -18.39 22.84
CA GLU A 130 29.42 -18.39 24.17
C GLU A 130 28.57 -17.58 25.16
N SER A 131 28.21 -16.35 24.80
CA SER A 131 27.54 -15.44 25.73
C SER A 131 26.05 -15.78 25.86
N ARG A 132 25.59 -15.98 27.10
CA ARG A 132 24.17 -16.16 27.37
C ARG A 132 23.53 -14.91 27.95
N GLU A 133 22.42 -14.50 27.36
CA GLU A 133 21.66 -13.31 27.76
C GLU A 133 20.22 -13.68 28.08
N ASN A 134 19.57 -12.84 28.88
CA ASN A 134 18.11 -12.87 28.95
C ASN A 134 17.51 -12.29 27.65
N TRP A 135 16.22 -12.50 27.41
CA TRP A 135 15.61 -12.16 26.12
C TRP A 135 15.79 -10.67 25.78
N HIS A 136 15.54 -9.78 26.74
CA HIS A 136 15.74 -8.34 26.60
C HIS A 136 17.21 -7.93 26.34
N GLY A 137 18.15 -8.61 26.99
CA GLY A 137 19.59 -8.43 26.77
C GLY A 137 20.01 -8.87 25.37
N ALA A 138 19.45 -9.97 24.88
CA ALA A 138 19.67 -10.46 23.52
C ALA A 138 19.09 -9.50 22.47
N VAL A 139 17.87 -8.98 22.67
CA VAL A 139 17.28 -7.89 21.87
C VAL A 139 18.27 -6.73 21.77
N LYS A 140 18.73 -6.22 22.93
CA LYS A 140 19.68 -5.10 22.99
C LYS A 140 20.98 -5.40 22.23
N LYS A 141 21.56 -6.60 22.41
CA LYS A 141 22.81 -6.97 21.72
C LYS A 141 22.63 -7.01 20.20
N CYS A 142 21.56 -7.62 19.70
CA CYS A 142 21.32 -7.64 18.26
C CYS A 142 21.16 -6.24 17.67
N HIS A 143 20.46 -5.34 18.37
CA HIS A 143 20.37 -3.93 17.98
C HIS A 143 21.72 -3.22 17.95
N GLN A 144 22.57 -3.45 18.96
CA GLN A 144 23.93 -2.89 19.00
C GLN A 144 24.81 -3.40 17.84
N MET A 145 24.51 -4.58 17.32
CA MET A 145 25.17 -5.18 16.15
C MET A 145 24.56 -4.73 14.81
N GLY A 146 23.61 -3.80 14.81
CA GLY A 146 22.94 -3.33 13.60
C GLY A 146 21.94 -4.32 13.01
N GLY A 147 21.43 -5.25 13.81
CA GLY A 147 20.39 -6.20 13.45
C GLY A 147 19.27 -6.27 14.49
N TYR A 148 18.49 -7.34 14.43
CA TYR A 148 17.40 -7.65 15.36
C TYR A 148 17.53 -9.10 15.81
N LEU A 149 16.81 -9.52 16.86
CA LEU A 149 16.67 -10.96 17.09
C LEU A 149 16.07 -11.62 15.84
N SER A 150 16.50 -12.84 15.55
CA SER A 150 16.02 -13.60 14.39
C SER A 150 14.52 -13.82 14.46
N SER A 151 13.84 -13.63 13.35
CA SER A 151 12.41 -13.92 13.20
C SER A 151 12.26 -14.90 12.03
N PRO A 152 12.36 -16.22 12.27
CA PRO A 152 12.24 -17.21 11.21
C PRO A 152 10.88 -17.12 10.51
N GLN A 153 10.91 -16.89 9.21
CA GLN A 153 9.73 -16.63 8.37
C GLN A 153 9.21 -17.90 7.68
N GLY A 154 9.77 -19.08 8.00
CA GLY A 154 9.37 -20.34 7.39
C GLY A 154 10.35 -21.48 7.68
N PRO A 155 10.00 -22.72 7.28
CA PRO A 155 10.84 -23.89 7.53
C PRO A 155 12.21 -23.78 6.85
N HIS A 156 12.27 -23.23 5.63
CA HIS A 156 13.53 -23.05 4.90
C HIS A 156 14.53 -22.14 5.64
N GLU A 157 14.08 -21.06 6.30
CA GLU A 157 14.96 -20.19 7.08
C GLU A 157 15.48 -20.91 8.34
N LEU A 158 14.59 -21.66 9.00
CA LEU A 158 14.94 -22.43 10.19
C LEU A 158 15.94 -23.55 9.88
N ASP A 159 15.75 -24.25 8.75
CA ASP A 159 16.66 -25.29 8.28
C ASP A 159 18.01 -24.69 7.88
N ALA A 160 18.03 -23.51 7.24
CA ALA A 160 19.26 -22.84 6.84
C ALA A 160 20.18 -22.47 8.02
N ILE A 161 19.61 -22.15 9.19
CA ILE A 161 20.40 -21.84 10.39
C ILE A 161 20.72 -23.08 11.23
N SER A 162 19.98 -24.18 11.07
CA SER A 162 20.02 -25.36 11.94
C SER A 162 21.41 -25.98 12.11
N GLU A 163 22.17 -26.12 11.02
CA GLU A 163 23.52 -26.72 11.04
C GLU A 163 24.56 -25.87 11.79
N LYS A 164 24.27 -24.58 11.99
CA LYS A 164 25.16 -23.65 12.67
C LYS A 164 24.87 -23.55 14.17
N LEU A 165 23.74 -24.08 14.63
CA LEU A 165 23.35 -24.04 16.03
C LEU A 165 24.09 -25.12 16.84
N ALA A 166 24.57 -24.74 18.01
CA ALA A 166 25.02 -25.72 19.00
C ALA A 166 23.85 -26.64 19.39
N LYS A 167 24.14 -27.94 19.56
CA LYS A 167 23.16 -28.94 20.00
C LYS A 167 22.92 -28.84 21.51
N TRP A 168 21.78 -29.39 21.95
CA TRP A 168 21.41 -29.49 23.37
C TRP A 168 21.32 -28.14 24.09
N THR A 169 20.81 -27.10 23.42
CA THR A 169 20.67 -25.78 24.02
C THR A 169 19.47 -25.00 23.45
N GLY A 170 19.34 -23.75 23.89
CA GLY A 170 18.26 -22.84 23.53
C GLY A 170 18.80 -21.54 22.95
N TYR A 171 18.14 -21.02 21.92
CA TYR A 171 18.46 -19.75 21.29
C TYR A 171 17.28 -18.79 21.31
N TRP A 172 17.43 -17.59 21.85
CA TRP A 172 16.40 -16.57 21.74
C TRP A 172 16.17 -16.14 20.29
N ILE A 173 14.88 -16.00 19.96
CA ILE A 173 14.36 -15.41 18.72
C ILE A 173 13.41 -14.25 19.06
N ASP A 174 12.95 -13.49 18.07
CA ASP A 174 12.24 -12.23 18.31
C ASP A 174 10.76 -12.40 18.72
N ILE A 175 10.29 -13.64 18.82
CA ILE A 175 8.90 -13.98 19.07
C ILE A 175 8.59 -13.89 20.57
N THR A 176 7.49 -13.24 20.90
CA THR A 176 7.02 -13.02 22.28
C THR A 176 5.51 -12.84 22.32
N ASP A 177 4.85 -13.22 23.42
CA ASP A 177 3.44 -12.93 23.68
C ASP A 177 3.25 -11.95 24.86
N GLN A 178 4.33 -11.27 25.31
CA GLN A 178 4.29 -10.25 26.38
C GLN A 178 3.25 -9.13 26.14
N PHE A 179 2.81 -8.93 24.89
CA PHE A 179 1.80 -7.95 24.54
C PHE A 179 0.36 -8.46 24.71
N SER A 180 0.16 -9.77 24.58
CA SER A 180 -1.14 -10.44 24.65
C SER A 180 -0.92 -11.93 24.82
N GLU A 181 -1.11 -12.43 26.04
CA GLU A 181 -0.95 -13.85 26.40
C GLU A 181 -1.61 -14.79 25.36
N GLY A 182 -0.87 -15.80 24.90
CA GLY A 182 -1.31 -16.76 23.89
C GLY A 182 -1.37 -16.23 22.45
N VAL A 183 -0.98 -14.97 22.21
CA VAL A 183 -0.81 -14.40 20.87
C VAL A 183 0.64 -13.98 20.66
N TYR A 184 1.33 -14.71 19.80
CA TYR A 184 2.75 -14.50 19.56
C TYR A 184 3.00 -13.45 18.47
N TRP A 185 3.84 -12.47 18.80
CA TRP A 185 4.23 -11.35 17.96
C TRP A 185 5.72 -11.37 17.70
N SER A 186 6.12 -10.95 16.50
CA SER A 186 7.51 -10.63 16.21
C SER A 186 7.81 -9.21 16.68
N LEU A 187 8.79 -9.05 17.58
CA LEU A 187 9.18 -7.74 18.10
C LEU A 187 9.69 -6.80 16.99
N SER A 188 10.48 -7.31 16.06
CA SER A 188 11.11 -6.51 15.00
C SER A 188 10.13 -6.02 13.95
N THR A 189 9.10 -6.80 13.62
CA THR A 189 8.09 -6.44 12.62
C THR A 189 6.84 -5.78 13.22
N GLY A 190 6.57 -6.00 14.50
CA GLY A 190 5.31 -5.59 15.15
C GLY A 190 4.08 -6.37 14.65
N MET A 191 4.28 -7.45 13.88
CA MET A 191 3.21 -8.27 13.33
C MET A 191 3.08 -9.60 14.10
N ARG A 192 1.91 -10.24 14.02
CA ARG A 192 1.73 -11.60 14.56
C ARG A 192 2.69 -12.55 13.85
N ALA A 193 3.33 -13.41 14.63
CA ALA A 193 4.18 -14.46 14.08
C ALA A 193 3.30 -15.43 13.28
N TYR A 194 3.54 -15.52 11.97
CA TYR A 194 2.77 -16.41 11.10
C TYR A 194 3.39 -17.80 10.99
N PHE A 195 4.70 -17.92 11.26
CA PHE A 195 5.41 -19.19 11.31
C PHE A 195 5.76 -19.53 12.75
N LEU A 196 5.11 -20.57 13.27
CA LEU A 196 5.37 -21.12 14.59
C LEU A 196 5.58 -22.62 14.45
N LYS A 197 6.72 -23.12 14.91
CA LYS A 197 7.09 -24.54 14.87
C LYS A 197 7.32 -25.05 16.29
N TRP A 198 6.26 -25.12 17.07
CA TRP A 198 6.32 -25.55 18.46
C TRP A 198 6.90 -26.96 18.63
N GLU A 199 7.62 -27.15 19.72
CA GLU A 199 7.95 -28.47 20.22
C GLU A 199 6.67 -29.19 20.71
N GLU A 200 6.73 -30.52 20.80
CA GLU A 200 5.62 -31.30 21.32
C GLU A 200 5.30 -30.89 22.76
N ASN A 201 4.03 -30.56 23.01
CA ASN A 201 3.49 -30.00 24.27
C ASN A 201 3.79 -28.52 24.53
N GLU A 202 4.37 -27.81 23.56
CA GLU A 202 4.53 -26.35 23.61
C GLU A 202 3.51 -25.64 22.71
N PRO A 203 3.14 -24.39 23.02
CA PRO A 203 3.53 -23.65 24.22
C PRO A 203 2.77 -24.11 25.46
N ASN A 204 3.47 -24.18 26.59
CA ASN A 204 2.91 -24.64 27.86
C ASN A 204 2.24 -23.52 28.67
N HIS A 205 2.37 -22.25 28.25
CA HIS A 205 1.69 -21.06 28.77
C HIS A 205 1.82 -20.88 30.31
N ASN A 206 2.95 -21.26 30.89
CA ASN A 206 3.18 -21.15 32.35
C ASN A 206 3.69 -19.75 32.77
N GLY A 207 3.19 -18.68 32.14
CA GLY A 207 3.74 -17.32 32.26
C GLY A 207 5.09 -17.15 31.56
N GLU A 208 5.36 -18.02 30.59
CA GLU A 208 6.57 -18.06 29.78
C GLU A 208 6.34 -17.26 28.49
N GLN A 209 6.89 -16.04 28.42
CA GLN A 209 6.42 -15.08 27.41
C GLN A 209 7.41 -14.78 26.27
N CYS A 210 8.56 -15.47 26.26
CA CYS A 210 9.61 -15.28 25.28
C CYS A 210 9.97 -16.60 24.62
N VAL A 211 10.12 -16.60 23.29
CA VAL A 211 10.31 -17.84 22.55
C VAL A 211 11.78 -18.10 22.27
N GLU A 212 12.20 -19.34 22.51
CA GLU A 212 13.49 -19.88 22.10
C GLU A 212 13.35 -20.93 21.00
N LEU A 213 14.45 -21.18 20.28
CA LEU A 213 14.65 -22.40 19.52
C LEU A 213 15.40 -23.43 20.37
N HIS A 214 14.74 -24.53 20.68
CA HIS A 214 15.35 -25.73 21.26
C HIS A 214 16.09 -26.54 20.18
N THR A 215 17.31 -26.97 20.51
CA THR A 215 18.17 -27.77 19.61
C THR A 215 18.42 -29.17 20.15
N PHE A 216 17.43 -29.74 20.85
CA PHE A 216 17.47 -31.10 21.39
C PHE A 216 17.18 -32.19 20.35
N LYS A 217 16.58 -31.81 19.21
CA LYS A 217 16.29 -32.69 18.07
C LYS A 217 17.12 -32.27 16.85
N ASP A 218 17.09 -33.07 15.78
CA ASP A 218 17.81 -32.76 14.54
C ASP A 218 17.37 -31.43 13.94
N THR A 219 16.06 -31.23 13.85
CA THR A 219 15.47 -29.95 13.46
C THR A 219 15.09 -29.14 14.69
N PRO A 220 15.52 -27.86 14.79
CA PRO A 220 15.10 -26.99 15.87
C PRO A 220 13.57 -26.81 15.92
N SER A 221 13.05 -26.65 17.12
CA SER A 221 11.63 -26.35 17.40
C SER A 221 11.52 -25.24 18.42
N MET A 222 10.37 -24.58 18.46
CA MET A 222 10.09 -23.45 19.33
C MET A 222 9.59 -23.91 20.69
N ASN A 223 10.03 -23.22 21.73
CA ASN A 223 9.58 -23.38 23.10
C ASN A 223 9.35 -21.99 23.69
N ASP A 224 8.22 -21.75 24.34
CA ASP A 224 8.05 -20.56 25.17
C ASP A 224 8.83 -20.76 26.48
N ASN A 225 9.48 -19.71 26.96
CA ASN A 225 10.25 -19.77 28.19
C ASN A 225 10.20 -18.45 28.95
N LEU A 226 10.49 -18.48 30.25
CA LEU A 226 10.66 -17.28 31.06
C LEU A 226 11.73 -16.37 30.44
N CYS A 227 11.32 -15.14 30.08
CA CYS A 227 12.18 -14.12 29.46
C CYS A 227 13.46 -13.81 30.25
N SER A 228 13.48 -14.09 31.56
CA SER A 228 14.61 -13.89 32.47
C SER A 228 15.71 -14.95 32.36
N ARG A 229 15.43 -16.10 31.73
CA ARG A 229 16.42 -17.18 31.54
C ARG A 229 17.56 -16.71 30.65
N LYS A 230 18.77 -17.15 30.95
CA LYS A 230 19.95 -16.85 30.13
C LYS A 230 20.16 -17.93 29.09
N LYS A 231 20.11 -17.56 27.81
CA LYS A 231 20.25 -18.46 26.66
C LYS A 231 21.17 -17.84 25.60
N LEU A 232 21.62 -18.65 24.65
CA LEU A 232 22.26 -18.11 23.46
C LEU A 232 21.22 -17.36 22.64
N PHE A 233 21.62 -16.64 21.60
CA PHE A 233 20.70 -15.86 20.79
C PHE A 233 21.15 -15.80 19.33
N ILE A 234 20.19 -15.52 18.46
CA ILE A 234 20.44 -15.40 17.02
C ILE A 234 19.99 -14.01 16.62
N CYS A 235 20.87 -13.26 15.97
CA CYS A 235 20.52 -12.00 15.34
C CYS A 235 20.33 -12.19 13.84
N GLU A 236 19.43 -11.42 13.23
CA GLU A 236 19.28 -11.30 11.78
C GLU A 236 19.44 -9.85 11.31
N SER A 237 19.84 -9.68 10.05
CA SER A 237 19.90 -8.38 9.35
C SER A 237 19.62 -8.54 7.86
N SER A 238 18.98 -7.53 7.26
CA SER A 238 18.60 -7.48 5.84
C SER A 238 19.69 -6.91 4.93
N GLY A 239 20.82 -6.44 5.46
CA GLY A 239 21.88 -5.80 4.66
C GLY A 239 23.29 -6.01 5.21
N ARG A 240 24.27 -6.06 4.29
CA ARG A 240 25.68 -5.79 4.60
C ARG A 240 25.82 -4.28 4.47
N ASN A 241 25.55 -3.55 5.54
CA ASN A 241 25.73 -2.08 5.53
C ASN A 241 27.21 -1.74 5.41
#